data_AF-A0A4P6ECV0-F1
#
_entry.id   AF-A0A4P6ECV0-F1
#
_cell.length_a   1.000
_cell.length_b   1.000
_cell.length_c   1.000
_cell.angle_alpha   90.00
_cell.angle_beta   90.00
_cell.angle_gamma   90.00
#
_symmetry.space_group_name_H-M   'P 1'
#
loop_
_entity.id
_entity.type
_entity.pdbx_description
1 polymer ?
#
loop_
_entity_poly.entity_id
_entity_poly.type
_entity_poly.pdbx_seq_one_letter_code
_entity_poly.pdbx_strand_id
1 'polypeptide(L)'
;MTDDGSSEATPFRAAPRSDRAASATHHERVDEVRAAIVRLGDLTVSDLDDRSGDTMLRVEAIIIRAAALVERLPGEVRDKLAVDDVRGLTGIRNVVAHGYGQLDPEITVRVIHASLPRVLDGIDAALGEG
;
A
#
# COMPACT_ATOMS: atom_id res chain seq x y z
N MET A 1 -6.59 55.35 22.10
CA MET A 1 -7.46 54.18 21.91
C MET A 1 -7.14 53.66 20.52
N THR A 2 -6.12 52.81 20.43
CA THR A 2 -5.60 52.26 19.17
C THR A 2 -6.16 50.86 19.04
N ASP A 3 -7.09 50.70 18.11
CA ASP A 3 -7.59 49.41 17.66
C ASP A 3 -7.19 49.32 16.19
N ASP A 4 -6.18 48.50 15.90
CA ASP A 4 -5.88 48.09 14.53
C ASP A 4 -5.66 46.57 14.56
N GLY A 5 -6.79 45.87 14.49
CA GLY A 5 -6.85 44.42 14.38
C GLY A 5 -6.22 43.95 13.09
N SER A 6 -4.93 43.60 13.18
CA SER A 6 -4.24 42.82 12.15
C SER A 6 -4.80 41.40 12.13
N SER A 7 -5.79 41.17 11.28
CA SER A 7 -6.22 39.84 10.88
C SER A 7 -5.19 39.28 9.89
N GLU A 8 -4.20 38.53 10.39
CA GLU A 8 -3.32 37.72 9.55
C GLU A 8 -4.14 36.63 8.85
N ALA A 9 -4.56 36.92 7.62
CA ALA A 9 -5.08 35.90 6.71
C ALA A 9 -3.94 34.92 6.39
N THR A 10 -4.01 33.72 6.96
CA THR A 10 -3.09 32.63 6.61
C THR A 10 -3.23 32.35 5.11
N PRO A 11 -2.16 32.44 4.30
CA PRO A 11 -2.28 32.17 2.88
C PRO A 11 -2.61 30.69 2.69
N PHE A 12 -3.75 30.40 2.07
CA PHE A 12 -4.13 29.07 1.61
C PHE A 12 -3.10 28.62 0.57
N ARG A 13 -2.08 27.88 1.02
CA ARG A 13 -1.00 27.40 0.17
C ARG A 13 -1.53 26.19 -0.59
N ALA A 14 -2.13 26.43 -1.75
CA ALA A 14 -2.49 25.36 -2.66
C ALA A 14 -1.24 24.52 -2.97
N ALA A 15 -1.28 23.22 -2.67
CA ALA A 15 -0.19 22.31 -2.99
C ALA A 15 0.20 22.45 -4.47
N PRO A 16 1.51 22.50 -4.81
CA PRO A 16 1.95 22.70 -6.17
C PRO A 16 1.40 21.59 -7.09
N ARG A 17 1.10 21.95 -8.35
CA ARG A 17 0.42 21.04 -9.32
C ARG A 17 1.14 19.69 -9.51
N SER A 18 2.45 19.63 -9.26
CA SER A 18 3.25 18.39 -9.26
C SER A 18 2.78 17.38 -8.22
N ASP A 19 2.41 17.84 -7.03
CA ASP A 19 2.13 16.99 -5.89
C ASP A 19 0.74 16.36 -6.02
N ARG A 20 -0.21 17.09 -6.61
CA ARG A 20 -1.52 16.56 -6.97
C ARG A 20 -1.46 15.48 -8.04
N ALA A 21 -0.61 15.65 -9.05
CA ALA A 21 -0.44 14.65 -10.10
C ALA A 21 0.23 13.36 -9.57
N ALA A 22 1.22 13.51 -8.68
CA ALA A 22 1.85 12.37 -8.00
C ALA A 22 0.87 11.65 -7.07
N SER A 23 0.05 12.37 -6.30
CA SER A 23 -0.98 11.78 -5.43
C SER A 23 -2.05 11.02 -6.23
N ALA A 24 -2.54 11.60 -7.34
CA ALA A 24 -3.47 10.91 -8.24
C ALA A 24 -2.88 9.60 -8.80
N THR A 25 -1.58 9.61 -9.16
CA THR A 25 -0.88 8.42 -9.63
C THR A 25 -0.74 7.35 -8.52
N HIS A 26 -0.64 7.75 -7.25
CA HIS A 26 -0.59 6.80 -6.14
C HIS A 26 -1.96 6.17 -5.87
N HIS A 27 -3.04 6.94 -5.89
CA HIS A 27 -4.40 6.39 -5.76
C HIS A 27 -4.72 5.38 -6.87
N GLU A 28 -4.40 5.69 -8.13
CA GLU A 28 -4.57 4.75 -9.25
C GLU A 28 -3.83 3.43 -9.01
N ARG A 29 -2.60 3.49 -8.47
CA ARG A 29 -1.81 2.30 -8.16
C ARG A 29 -2.36 1.52 -6.96
N VAL A 30 -2.88 2.20 -5.93
CA VAL A 30 -3.57 1.56 -4.82
C VAL A 30 -4.78 0.78 -5.34
N ASP A 31 -5.59 1.42 -6.19
CA ASP A 31 -6.78 0.82 -6.80
C ASP A 31 -6.43 -0.39 -7.68
N GLU A 32 -5.34 -0.34 -8.45
CA GLU A 32 -4.86 -1.47 -9.24
C GLU A 32 -4.51 -2.69 -8.37
N VAL A 33 -3.81 -2.48 -7.25
CA VAL A 33 -3.45 -3.56 -6.32
C VAL A 33 -4.71 -4.11 -5.65
N ARG A 34 -5.62 -3.22 -5.22
CA ARG A 34 -6.90 -3.61 -4.61
C ARG A 34 -7.75 -4.44 -5.58
N ALA A 35 -7.86 -4.00 -6.83
CA ALA A 35 -8.57 -4.74 -7.87
C ALA A 35 -7.92 -6.10 -8.13
N ALA A 36 -6.58 -6.20 -8.07
CA ALA A 36 -5.89 -7.48 -8.21
C ALA A 36 -6.21 -8.44 -7.04
N ILE A 37 -6.25 -7.94 -5.80
CA ILE A 37 -6.68 -8.73 -4.62
C ILE A 37 -8.12 -9.21 -4.79
N VAL A 38 -9.05 -8.33 -5.19
CA VAL A 38 -10.46 -8.70 -5.41
C VAL A 38 -10.60 -9.78 -6.48
N ARG A 39 -9.79 -9.75 -7.55
CA ARG A 39 -9.79 -10.79 -8.60
C ARG A 39 -9.28 -12.15 -8.14
N LEU A 40 -8.51 -12.22 -7.06
CA LEU A 40 -8.16 -13.50 -6.44
C LEU A 40 -9.38 -14.18 -5.81
N GLY A 41 -10.42 -13.41 -5.47
CA GLY A 41 -11.62 -13.93 -4.82
C GLY A 41 -11.34 -14.43 -3.40
N ASP A 42 -12.10 -15.44 -2.98
CA ASP A 42 -11.92 -16.09 -1.67
C ASP A 42 -10.75 -17.08 -1.74
N LEU A 43 -9.53 -16.53 -1.75
CA LEU A 43 -8.30 -17.31 -1.80
C LEU A 43 -8.15 -18.16 -0.54
N THR A 44 -8.01 -19.48 -0.70
CA THR A 44 -7.77 -20.43 0.38
C THR A 44 -6.34 -20.97 0.35
N VAL A 45 -5.93 -21.65 1.42
CA VAL A 45 -4.64 -22.37 1.49
C VAL A 45 -4.56 -23.43 0.39
N SER A 46 -5.65 -24.16 0.14
CA SER A 46 -5.68 -25.22 -0.88
C SER A 46 -5.48 -24.69 -2.31
N ASP A 47 -5.87 -23.45 -2.58
CA ASP A 47 -5.65 -22.82 -3.89
C ASP A 47 -4.16 -22.48 -4.13
N LEU A 48 -3.39 -22.31 -3.06
CA LEU A 48 -1.95 -22.05 -3.11
C LEU A 48 -1.10 -23.32 -3.19
N ASP A 49 -1.65 -24.44 -2.73
CA ASP A 49 -1.05 -25.78 -2.83
C ASP A 49 -1.27 -26.43 -4.22
N ASP A 50 -1.98 -25.76 -5.13
CA ASP A 50 -2.24 -26.30 -6.47
C ASP A 50 -0.93 -26.53 -7.24
N ARG A 51 -0.89 -27.67 -7.94
CA ARG A 51 0.27 -28.16 -8.70
C ARG A 51 0.65 -27.26 -9.87
N SER A 52 -0.26 -26.39 -10.32
CA SER A 52 0.01 -25.46 -11.42
C SER A 52 0.90 -24.29 -11.00
N GLY A 53 0.88 -23.90 -9.73
CA GLY A 53 1.60 -22.74 -9.19
C GLY A 53 1.12 -21.37 -9.70
N ASP A 54 0.12 -21.31 -10.60
CA ASP A 54 -0.32 -20.05 -11.22
C ASP A 54 -0.93 -19.10 -10.18
N THR A 55 -1.71 -19.63 -9.24
CA THR A 55 -2.26 -18.86 -8.12
C THR A 55 -1.14 -18.25 -7.26
N MET A 56 -0.11 -19.04 -6.93
CA MET A 56 1.02 -18.56 -6.13
C MET A 56 1.76 -17.43 -6.87
N LEU A 57 2.04 -17.58 -8.16
CA LEU A 57 2.70 -16.55 -8.96
C LEU A 57 1.91 -15.23 -9.01
N ARG A 58 0.57 -15.31 -9.10
CA ARG A 58 -0.29 -14.12 -9.05
C ARG A 58 -0.22 -13.44 -7.70
N VAL A 59 -0.22 -14.21 -6.62
CA VAL A 59 -0.11 -13.68 -5.26
C VAL A 59 1.25 -13.04 -5.01
N GLU A 60 2.34 -13.69 -5.42
CA GLU A 60 3.70 -13.15 -5.39
C GLU A 60 3.79 -11.80 -6.15
N ALA A 61 3.21 -11.73 -7.34
CA ALA A 61 3.18 -10.51 -8.13
C ALA A 61 2.40 -9.38 -7.42
N ILE A 62 1.32 -9.68 -6.73
CA ILE A 62 0.55 -8.71 -5.94
C ILE A 62 1.39 -8.19 -4.76
N ILE A 63 2.04 -9.09 -4.02
CA ILE A 63 2.92 -8.74 -2.90
C ILE A 63 4.05 -7.81 -3.37
N ILE A 64 4.72 -8.15 -4.48
CA ILE A 64 5.80 -7.32 -5.05
C ILE A 64 5.27 -5.94 -5.43
N ARG A 65 4.11 -5.86 -6.09
CA ARG A 65 3.51 -4.59 -6.52
C ARG A 65 3.15 -3.71 -5.33
N ALA A 66 2.56 -4.30 -4.29
CA ALA A 66 2.20 -3.57 -3.08
C ALA A 66 3.44 -3.04 -2.34
N ALA A 67 4.50 -3.85 -2.21
CA ALA A 67 5.75 -3.40 -1.61
C ALA A 67 6.40 -2.26 -2.42
N ALA A 68 6.44 -2.39 -3.75
CA ALA A 68 6.97 -1.36 -4.64
C ALA A 68 6.17 -0.05 -4.59
N LEU A 69 4.86 -0.13 -4.32
CA LEU A 69 4.03 1.04 -4.07
C LEU A 69 4.50 1.76 -2.80
N VAL A 70 4.62 1.05 -1.67
CA VAL A 70 5.07 1.62 -0.39
C VAL A 70 6.45 2.26 -0.50
N GLU A 71 7.39 1.63 -1.22
CA GLU A 71 8.74 2.16 -1.46
C GLU A 71 8.77 3.46 -2.29
N ARG A 72 7.73 3.71 -3.08
CA ARG A 72 7.60 4.90 -3.93
C ARG A 72 6.81 6.03 -3.29
N LEU A 73 6.12 5.77 -2.17
CA LEU A 73 5.40 6.80 -1.45
C LEU A 73 6.37 7.88 -0.92
N PRO A 74 5.95 9.16 -0.88
CA PRO A 74 6.68 10.21 -0.19
C PRO A 74 6.96 9.82 1.27
N GLY A 75 8.09 10.26 1.83
CA GLY A 75 8.48 9.96 3.21
C GLY A 75 7.38 10.33 4.21
N GLU A 76 6.81 11.52 4.07
CA GLU A 76 5.72 12.04 4.92
C GLU A 76 4.46 11.15 4.93
N VAL A 77 4.17 10.48 3.81
CA VAL A 77 3.03 9.54 3.70
C VAL A 77 3.41 8.21 4.33
N ARG A 78 4.64 7.72 4.06
CA ARG A 78 5.15 6.46 4.60
C ARG A 78 5.25 6.50 6.13
N ASP A 79 5.63 7.65 6.69
CA ASP A 79 5.80 7.85 8.13
C ASP A 79 4.45 7.81 8.89
N LYS A 80 3.32 7.99 8.19
CA LYS A 80 1.97 7.81 8.74
C LYS A 80 1.52 6.35 8.77
N LEU A 81 2.21 5.43 8.08
CA LEU A 81 1.86 4.02 8.04
C LEU A 81 2.35 3.30 9.29
N ALA A 82 1.63 2.25 9.71
CA ALA A 82 2.07 1.41 10.81
C ALA A 82 3.40 0.72 10.46
N VAL A 83 4.40 0.92 11.32
CA VAL A 83 5.77 0.41 11.11
C VAL A 83 5.78 -1.11 10.93
N ASP A 84 4.97 -1.83 11.70
CA ASP A 84 4.90 -3.30 11.64
C ASP A 84 4.29 -3.79 10.33
N ASP A 85 3.33 -3.07 9.77
CA ASP A 85 2.71 -3.41 8.48
C ASP A 85 3.70 -3.19 7.32
N VAL A 86 4.43 -2.08 7.33
CA VAL A 86 5.47 -1.77 6.32
C VAL A 86 6.62 -2.79 6.40
N ARG A 87 7.07 -3.12 7.61
CA ARG A 87 8.12 -4.14 7.84
C ARG A 87 7.64 -5.52 7.43
N GLY A 88 6.42 -5.89 7.77
CA GLY A 88 5.82 -7.17 7.39
C GLY A 88 5.75 -7.33 5.86
N LEU A 89 5.28 -6.30 5.16
CA LEU A 89 5.20 -6.30 3.69
C LEU A 89 6.59 -6.38 3.04
N THR A 90 7.57 -5.64 3.56
CA THR A 90 8.96 -5.73 3.10
C THR A 90 9.54 -7.13 3.33
N GLY A 91 9.27 -7.71 4.50
CA GLY A 91 9.73 -9.05 4.88
C GLY A 91 9.21 -10.11 3.93
N ILE A 92 7.90 -10.16 3.69
CA ILE A 92 7.30 -11.15 2.78
C ILE A 92 7.74 -10.92 1.32
N ARG A 93 7.85 -9.65 0.88
CA ARG A 93 8.43 -9.34 -0.44
C ARG A 93 9.85 -9.87 -0.58
N ASN A 94 10.67 -9.81 0.47
CA ASN A 94 12.03 -10.33 0.40
C ASN A 94 12.08 -11.85 0.29
N VAL A 95 11.15 -12.57 0.95
CA VAL A 95 10.99 -14.01 0.77
C VAL A 95 10.68 -14.33 -0.69
N VAL A 96 9.70 -13.63 -1.28
CA VAL A 96 9.31 -13.80 -2.70
C VAL A 96 10.44 -13.44 -3.66
N ALA A 97 11.01 -12.23 -3.54
CA ALA A 97 11.92 -11.68 -4.54
C ALA A 97 13.29 -12.38 -4.57
N HIS A 98 13.72 -12.95 -3.45
CA HIS A 98 15.05 -13.56 -3.32
C HIS A 98 15.00 -15.07 -3.16
N GLY A 99 13.81 -15.68 -3.16
CA GLY A 99 13.66 -17.13 -3.06
C GLY A 99 14.25 -17.71 -1.79
N TYR A 100 14.27 -16.95 -0.68
CA TYR A 100 14.82 -17.40 0.60
C TYR A 100 14.06 -18.60 1.20
N GLY A 101 12.92 -18.96 0.62
CA GLY A 101 12.12 -20.14 0.88
C GLY A 101 10.87 -20.12 -0.01
N GLN A 102 10.08 -21.19 0.02
CA GLN A 102 8.70 -21.10 -0.47
C GLN A 102 7.88 -20.24 0.49
N LEU A 103 6.99 -19.43 -0.07
CA LEU A 103 5.97 -18.75 0.72
C LEU A 103 5.15 -19.78 1.48
N ASP A 104 4.98 -19.57 2.78
CA ASP A 104 4.06 -20.35 3.58
C ASP A 104 2.61 -20.02 3.18
N PRO A 105 1.79 -21.00 2.76
CA PRO A 105 0.42 -20.75 2.28
C PRO A 105 -0.47 -20.07 3.33
N GLU A 106 -0.40 -20.46 4.60
CA GLU A 106 -1.24 -19.90 5.66
C GLU A 106 -0.89 -18.42 5.92
N ILE A 107 0.40 -18.12 6.01
CA ILE A 107 0.89 -16.75 6.14
C ILE A 107 0.48 -15.93 4.92
N THR A 108 0.57 -16.51 3.72
CA THR A 108 0.25 -15.84 2.46
C THR A 108 -1.22 -15.45 2.36
N VAL A 109 -2.13 -16.39 2.67
CA VAL A 109 -3.58 -16.12 2.74
C VAL A 109 -3.88 -15.01 3.75
N ARG A 110 -3.27 -15.08 4.94
CA ARG A 110 -3.44 -14.03 5.97
C ARG A 110 -2.95 -12.67 5.48
N VAL A 111 -1.82 -12.61 4.79
CA VAL A 111 -1.30 -11.35 4.24
C VAL A 111 -2.25 -10.79 3.19
N ILE A 112 -2.74 -11.61 2.27
CA ILE A 112 -3.64 -11.17 1.19
C ILE A 112 -4.98 -10.68 1.73
N HIS A 113 -5.57 -11.37 2.71
CA HIS A 113 -6.91 -11.02 3.21
C HIS A 113 -6.93 -10.00 4.34
N ALA A 114 -5.83 -9.83 5.08
CA ALA A 114 -5.82 -8.96 6.25
C ALA A 114 -4.75 -7.88 6.17
N SER A 115 -3.47 -8.24 6.03
CA SER A 115 -2.38 -7.27 6.13
C SER A 115 -2.33 -6.30 4.94
N LEU A 116 -2.42 -6.81 3.72
CA LEU A 116 -2.38 -5.99 2.51
C LEU A 116 -3.54 -4.99 2.43
N PRO A 117 -4.81 -5.39 2.64
CA PRO A 117 -5.92 -4.44 2.69
C PRO A 117 -5.70 -3.31 3.70
N ARG A 118 -5.23 -3.62 4.92
CA ARG A 118 -4.92 -2.58 5.92
C ARG A 118 -3.84 -1.62 5.48
N VAL A 119 -2.78 -2.11 4.83
CA VAL A 119 -1.72 -1.25 4.27
C VAL A 119 -2.30 -0.32 3.22
N LEU A 120 -3.11 -0.85 2.29
CA LEU A 120 -3.72 -0.04 1.23
C LEU A 120 -4.68 1.02 1.79
N ASP A 121 -5.51 0.65 2.76
CA ASP A 121 -6.40 1.59 3.46
C ASP A 121 -5.61 2.67 4.20
N GLY A 122 -4.49 2.32 4.82
CA GLY A 122 -3.58 3.26 5.46
C GLY A 122 -2.94 4.24 4.46
N ILE A 123 -2.60 3.78 3.26
CA ILE A 123 -2.08 4.63 2.19
C ILE A 123 -3.15 5.62 1.73
N ASP A 124 -4.37 5.15 1.47
CA ASP A 124 -5.49 5.99 1.05
C ASP A 124 -5.79 7.08 2.08
N ALA A 125 -5.83 6.72 3.37
CA ALA A 125 -6.00 7.67 4.46
C ALA A 125 -4.86 8.70 4.50
N ALA A 126 -3.61 8.25 4.40
CA ALA A 126 -2.44 9.13 4.45
C ALA A 126 -2.34 10.08 3.25
N LEU A 127 -2.84 9.67 2.07
CA LEU A 127 -2.92 10.49 0.84
C LEU A 127 -4.13 11.46 0.84
N GLY A 128 -5.23 11.09 1.48
CA GLY A 128 -6.46 11.89 1.57
C GLY A 128 -6.41 13.03 2.60
N GLU A 129 -5.51 12.97 3.58
CA GLU A 129 -5.28 14.01 4.60
C GLU A 129 -4.30 15.13 4.16
N GLY A 130 -4.34 15.55 2.89
CA GLY A 130 -3.43 16.55 2.30
C GLY A 130 -4.06 17.91 2.01
#